data_AF-A0A1E7YUI3-F1
#
_entry.id   AF-A0A1E7YUI3-F1
#
_cell.length_a   1.000
_cell.length_b   1.000
_cell.length_c   1.000
_cell.angle_alpha   90.00
_cell.angle_beta   90.00
_cell.angle_gamma   90.00
#
_symmetry.space_group_name_H-M   'P 1'
#
loop_
_entity.id
_entity.type
_entity.pdbx_description
1 polymer ?
#
loop_
_entity_poly.entity_id
_entity_poly.type
_entity_poly.pdbx_seq_one_letter_code
_entity_poly.pdbx_strand_id
1 'polypeptide(L)' 'MLNVTGALYQQPGKRHEYHLSDGSSVVECPPLPVSSRWQFWDNMNHRIYKKGLQSEMKAAVDYHKKKWGCK' A
#
# COMPACT_ATOMS: atom_id res chain seq x y z
N MET A 1 -8.71 -10.05 -7.36
CA MET A 1 -9.15 -9.11 -6.31
C MET A 1 -8.06 -9.10 -5.25
N LEU A 2 -7.23 -8.07 -5.25
CA LEU A 2 -6.13 -7.94 -4.28
C LEU A 2 -6.70 -7.59 -2.90
N ASN A 3 -6.22 -8.29 -1.87
CA ASN A 3 -6.57 -8.01 -0.48
C ASN A 3 -5.30 -7.75 0.32
N VAL A 4 -5.37 -6.84 1.28
CA VAL A 4 -4.29 -6.64 2.24
C VAL A 4 -4.35 -7.79 3.26
N THR A 5 -3.27 -8.58 3.33
CA THR A 5 -3.08 -9.69 4.27
C THR A 5 -2.41 -9.24 5.55
N GLY A 6 -1.57 -8.21 5.48
CA GLY A 6 -0.88 -7.66 6.64
C GLY A 6 -0.67 -6.15 6.51
N ALA A 7 -0.65 -5.45 7.64
CA ALA A 7 -0.32 -4.03 7.69
C ALA A 7 0.69 -3.77 8.82
N LEU A 8 1.86 -3.25 8.46
CA LEU A 8 2.93 -2.88 9.38
C LEU A 8 2.95 -1.36 9.54
N TYR A 9 2.71 -0.91 10.76
CA TYR A 9 2.75 0.50 11.16
C TYR A 9 4.02 0.73 11.97
N GLN A 10 5.16 0.92 11.30
CA GLN A 10 6.47 1.04 11.99
C GLN A 10 6.51 2.24 12.96
N GLN A 11 5.93 3.37 12.56
CA GLN A 11 5.72 4.54 13.41
C GLN A 11 4.44 5.25 12.96
N PRO A 12 3.53 5.62 13.89
CA PRO A 12 2.29 6.29 13.54
C PRO A 12 2.60 7.56 12.73
N GLY A 13 2.04 7.63 11.52
CA GLY A 13 2.14 8.81 10.66
C GLY A 13 3.43 8.96 9.85
N LYS A 14 4.41 8.04 9.93
CA LYS A 14 5.63 8.12 9.09
C LYS A 14 5.63 7.16 7.92
N ARG A 15 5.33 5.89 8.17
CA ARG A 15 5.39 4.83 7.15
C ARG A 15 4.41 3.72 7.49
N HIS A 16 3.52 3.42 6.57
CA HIS A 16 2.60 2.30 6.62
C HIS A 16 2.95 1.36 5.47
N GLU A 17 3.20 0.11 5.79
CA GLU A 17 3.49 -0.92 4.80
C GLU A 17 2.35 -1.93 4.79
N TYR A 18 1.75 -2.13 3.62
CA TYR A 18 0.65 -3.04 3.42
C TYR A 18 1.14 -4.20 2.56
N HIS A 19 1.03 -5.40 3.08
CA HIS A 19 1.30 -6.63 2.34
C HIS A 19 0.00 -7.14 1.73
N LEU A 20 0.07 -7.48 0.45
CA LEU A 20 -1.06 -7.94 -0.34
C LEU A 20 -1.02 -9.47 -0.47
N SER A 21 -2.16 -10.05 -0.83
CA SER A 21 -2.35 -11.51 -0.97
C SER A 21 -1.52 -12.16 -2.08
N ASP A 22 -1.04 -11.37 -3.05
CA ASP A 22 -0.17 -11.80 -4.15
C ASP A 22 1.33 -11.76 -3.79
N GLY A 23 1.67 -11.38 -2.55
CA GLY A 23 3.04 -11.16 -2.10
C GLY A 23 3.58 -9.76 -2.43
N SER A 24 2.82 -8.94 -3.17
CA SER A 24 3.17 -7.56 -3.44
C SER A 24 3.04 -6.69 -2.19
N SER A 25 3.67 -5.51 -2.20
CA SER A 25 3.60 -4.59 -1.07
C SER A 25 3.36 -3.14 -1.50
N VAL A 26 2.66 -2.40 -0.63
CA VAL A 26 2.37 -0.98 -0.80
C VAL A 26 2.93 -0.25 0.40
N VAL A 27 3.82 0.70 0.15
CA VAL A 27 4.33 1.59 1.20
C VAL A 27 3.68 2.96 1.01
N GLU A 28 2.96 3.38 2.05
CA GLU A 28 2.45 4.73 2.19
C GLU A 28 3.35 5.52 3.15
N CYS A 29 3.85 6.67 2.69
CA CYS A 29 4.60 7.63 3.48
C CYS A 29 3.77 8.92 3.61
N PRO A 30 2.91 9.05 4.64
CA PRO A 30 2.08 10.24 4.87
C PRO A 30 2.82 11.59 4.86
N PRO A 31 4.07 11.74 5.37
CA PRO A 31 4.74 13.04 5.39
C PRO A 31 5.16 13.53 4.00
N LEU A 32 5.10 12.68 2.98
CA LEU A 32 5.44 13.05 1.62
C LEU A 32 4.23 13.60 0.84
N PRO A 33 4.48 14.45 -0.18
CA PRO A 33 3.44 14.90 -1.10
C PRO A 33 2.81 13.72 -1.84
N VAL A 34 1.55 13.89 -2.29
CA VAL A 34 0.71 12.81 -2.85
C VAL A 34 1.40 12.00 -3.96
N SER A 35 2.23 12.65 -4.77
CA SER A 35 2.99 12.00 -5.86
C SER A 35 4.04 11.00 -5.37
N SER A 36 4.67 11.26 -4.20
CA SER A 36 5.75 10.46 -3.63
C SER A 36 5.31 9.66 -2.40
N ARG A 37 4.08 9.90 -1.93
CA ARG A 37 3.46 9.22 -0.78
C ARG A 37 3.30 7.73 -1.01
N TRP A 38 3.06 7.31 -2.26
CA TRP A 38 2.76 5.93 -2.58
C TRP A 38 3.91 5.26 -3.33
N GLN A 39 4.35 4.13 -2.81
CA GLN A 39 5.34 3.28 -3.43
C GLN A 39 4.77 1.87 -3.54
N PHE A 40 4.81 1.32 -4.74
CA PHE A 40 4.22 0.03 -5.08
C PHE A 40 5.34 -0.92 -5.47
N TRP A 41 5.36 -2.09 -4.86
CA TRP A 41 6.38 -3.11 -5.04
C TRP A 41 5.71 -4.43 -5.40
N ASP A 42 6.26 -5.16 -6.35
CA ASP A 42 5.84 -6.53 -6.62
C ASP A 42 6.44 -7.51 -5.59
N ASN A 43 6.03 -8.76 -5.66
CA ASN A 43 6.56 -9.85 -4.82
C ASN A 43 8.07 -10.10 -5.03
N MET A 44 8.66 -9.61 -6.12
CA MET A 44 10.09 -9.72 -6.41
C MET A 44 10.87 -8.47 -5.96
N ASN A 45 10.24 -7.55 -5.20
CA ASN A 45 10.80 -6.26 -4.79
C ASN A 45 11.13 -5.31 -5.95
N HIS A 46 10.51 -5.47 -7.12
CA HIS A 46 10.57 -4.48 -8.18
C HIS A 46 9.50 -3.41 -8.02
N ARG A 47 9.86 -2.17 -8.35
CA ARG A 47 8.94 -1.03 -8.26
C ARG A 47 7.94 -1.06 -9.43
N ILE A 48 6.66 -1.05 -9.09
CA ILE A 48 5.56 -1.07 -10.06
C ILE A 48 5.25 0.36 -10.48
N TYR A 49 5.43 0.65 -11.78
CA TYR A 49 5.05 1.94 -12.39
C TYR A 49 3.75 1.86 -13.22
N LYS A 50 3.21 0.66 -13.43
CA LYS A 50 2.00 0.46 -14.23
C LYS A 50 0.77 0.99 -13.48
N LYS A 51 0.21 2.11 -13.96
CA LYS A 51 -0.92 2.81 -13.32
C LYS A 51 -2.13 1.92 -13.01
N GLY A 52 -2.45 0.96 -13.88
CA GLY A 52 -3.56 0.03 -13.64
C GLY A 52 -3.35 -0.83 -12.40
N LEU A 53 -2.14 -1.37 -12.24
CA LEU A 53 -1.78 -2.19 -11.08
C LEU A 53 -1.68 -1.35 -9.81
N GLN A 54 -1.12 -0.15 -9.90
CA GLN A 54 -1.10 0.81 -8.78
C GLN A 54 -2.51 1.15 -8.29
N SER A 55 -3.47 1.34 -9.20
CA SER A 55 -4.87 1.61 -8.83
C SER A 55 -5.53 0.43 -8.12
N GLU A 56 -5.26 -0.80 -8.55
CA GLU A 56 -5.80 -2.01 -7.90
C GLU A 56 -5.22 -2.18 -6.50
N MET A 57 -3.90 -2.01 -6.35
CA MET A 57 -3.20 -2.07 -5.07
C MET A 57 -3.70 -0.97 -4.11
N LYS A 58 -3.88 0.25 -4.62
CA LYS A 58 -4.44 1.36 -3.84
C LYS A 58 -5.87 1.09 -3.40
N ALA A 59 -6.71 0.53 -4.29
CA ALA A 59 -8.08 0.15 -3.94
C ALA A 59 -8.13 -0.91 -2.83
N ALA A 60 -7.20 -1.88 -2.86
CA ALA A 60 -7.07 -2.87 -1.79
C ALA A 60 -6.70 -2.23 -0.44
N VAL A 61 -5.76 -1.27 -0.44
CA VAL A 61 -5.38 -0.52 0.76
C VAL A 61 -6.54 0.35 1.27
N ASP A 62 -7.23 1.07 0.38
CA ASP A 62 -8.38 1.90 0.75
C ASP A 62 -9.52 1.05 1.33
N TYR A 63 -9.79 -0.13 0.76
CA TYR A 63 -10.75 -1.09 1.29
C TYR A 63 -10.34 -1.60 2.68
N HIS A 64 -9.07 -1.94 2.88
CA HIS A 64 -8.55 -2.33 4.18
C HIS A 64 -8.70 -1.22 5.22
N LYS A 65 -8.28 0.02 4.90
CA LYS A 65 -8.45 1.19 5.78
C LYS A 65 -9.90 1.39 6.18
N LYS A 66 -10.83 1.28 5.22
CA LYS A 66 -12.27 1.37 5.48
C LYS A 66 -12.77 0.25 6.39
N LYS A 67 -12.29 -0.99 6.18
CA LYS A 67 -12.69 -2.17 6.96
C LYS A 67 -12.20 -2.09 8.41
N TRP A 68 -10.99 -1.60 8.64
CA TRP A 68 -10.34 -1.58 9.95
C TRP A 68 -10.40 -0.22 10.64
N GLY A 69 -10.99 0.80 10.02
CA GLY A 69 -11.12 2.14 10.60
C GLY A 69 -9.79 2.89 10.75
N CYS A 70 -8.71 2.40 10.11
CA CYS A 70 -7.40 3.04 10.15
C CYS A 70 -7.43 4.30 9.26
N LYS A 71 -7.44 5.48 9.88
CA LYS A 71 -7.49 6.79 9.21
C LYS A 71 -6.11 7.42 9.11
#